data_AF-A0A7N2M2I5-F1
#
_entry.id   AF-A0A7N2M2I5-F1
#
_cell.length_a   1.000
_cell.length_b   1.000
_cell.length_c   1.000
_cell.angle_alpha   90.00
_cell.angle_beta   90.00
_cell.angle_gamma   90.00
#
_symmetry.space_group_name_H-M   'P 1'
#
loop_
_entity.id
_entity.type
_entity.pdbx_description
1 polymer ?
#
loop_
_entity_poly.entity_id
_entity_poly.type
_entity_poly.pdbx_seq_one_letter_code
_entity_poly.pdbx_strand_id
1 'polypeptide(L)'
;MQLPGSEWRDLPLQLPQVKMSLCFREANSCVDALAKLGASISDGNTRFVTPPPEVIPLLQFEFLGMYGNRLCPTACGTTLVNL
;
A
#
# COMPACT_ATOMS: atom_id res chain seq x y z
N MET A 1 29.66 -4.21 -0.62
CA MET A 1 28.72 -3.10 -0.81
C MET A 1 27.33 -3.71 -0.97
N GLN A 2 26.50 -3.65 0.06
CA GLN A 2 25.13 -4.16 0.03
C GLN A 2 24.27 -3.19 -0.80
N LEU A 3 23.64 -3.69 -1.86
CA LEU A 3 22.69 -2.92 -2.66
C LEU A 3 21.46 -2.57 -1.80
N PRO A 4 20.95 -1.33 -1.81
CA PRO A 4 19.86 -0.84 -0.94
C PRO A 4 18.46 -1.37 -1.32
N GLY A 5 18.35 -2.64 -1.69
CA GLY A 5 17.11 -3.27 -2.17
C GLY A 5 16.81 -4.66 -1.59
N SER A 6 17.57 -5.11 -0.60
CA SER A 6 17.37 -6.43 0.04
C SER A 6 16.41 -6.39 1.23
N GLU A 7 16.25 -5.26 1.92
CA GLU A 7 15.52 -5.23 3.21
C GLU A 7 14.02 -5.55 3.09
N TRP A 8 13.40 -5.19 1.97
CA TRP A 8 11.99 -5.50 1.70
C TRP A 8 11.75 -6.94 1.24
N ARG A 9 12.80 -7.65 0.78
CA ARG A 9 12.67 -9.03 0.28
C ARG A 9 12.61 -10.04 1.42
N ASP A 10 13.26 -9.72 2.53
CA ASP A 10 13.31 -10.58 3.70
C ASP A 10 12.17 -10.27 4.69
N LEU A 11 11.53 -9.09 4.57
CA LEU A 11 10.41 -8.69 5.42
C LEU A 11 9.20 -9.65 5.40
N PRO A 12 8.77 -10.21 4.24
CA PRO A 12 7.71 -11.21 4.20
C PRO A 12 8.09 -12.50 4.94
N LEU A 13 9.37 -12.85 4.99
CA LEU A 13 9.86 -14.04 5.69
C LEU A 13 9.75 -13.90 7.22
N GLN A 14 9.72 -12.65 7.72
CA GLN A 14 9.57 -12.35 9.15
C GLN A 14 8.11 -12.30 9.61
N LEU A 15 7.15 -12.28 8.68
CA LEU A 15 5.73 -12.14 8.98
C LEU A 15 5.00 -13.45 8.63
N PRO A 16 4.43 -14.15 9.62
CA PRO A 16 3.94 -15.52 9.43
C PRO A 16 2.77 -15.67 8.46
N GLN A 17 2.07 -14.57 8.12
CA GLN A 17 0.94 -14.56 7.19
C GLN A 17 0.92 -13.30 6.34
N VAL A 18 1.80 -13.23 5.33
CA VAL A 18 1.81 -12.15 4.34
C VAL A 18 1.38 -12.65 2.98
N LYS A 19 0.42 -11.97 2.37
CA LYS A 19 0.08 -12.12 0.96
C LYS A 19 0.27 -10.78 0.27
N MET A 20 1.11 -10.76 -0.76
CA MET A 20 1.25 -9.61 -1.65
C MET A 20 0.40 -9.84 -2.90
N SER A 21 -0.38 -8.83 -3.28
CA SER A 21 -1.20 -8.84 -4.48
C SER A 21 -1.06 -7.53 -5.24
N LEU A 22 -1.03 -7.61 -6.57
CA LEU A 22 -1.11 -6.44 -7.41
C LEU A 22 -2.57 -5.92 -7.41
N CYS A 23 -2.75 -4.63 -7.14
CA CYS A 23 -4.04 -3.98 -7.21
C CYS A 23 -4.04 -2.86 -8.23
N PHE A 24 -5.21 -2.52 -8.75
CA PHE A 24 -5.39 -1.35 -9.60
C PHE A 24 -5.03 -0.08 -8.82
N ARG A 25 -4.48 0.89 -9.52
CA ARG A 25 -4.04 2.14 -8.90
C ARG A 25 -5.19 2.87 -8.20
N GLU A 26 -6.36 2.86 -8.81
CA GLU A 26 -7.59 3.47 -8.28
C GLU A 26 -8.01 2.82 -6.96
N ALA A 27 -7.79 1.51 -6.83
CA ALA A 27 -8.04 0.77 -5.59
C ALA A 27 -7.00 1.05 -4.49
N ASN A 28 -5.86 1.65 -4.84
CA ASN A 28 -4.81 2.07 -3.92
C ASN A 28 -4.77 3.60 -3.71
N SER A 29 -5.89 4.28 -3.97
CA SER A 29 -5.99 5.75 -3.94
C SER A 29 -5.67 6.37 -2.59
N CYS A 30 -5.97 5.70 -1.47
CA CYS A 30 -5.57 6.13 -0.12
C CYS A 30 -4.05 6.30 0.00
N VAL A 31 -3.28 5.31 -0.48
CA VAL A 31 -1.82 5.33 -0.43
C VAL A 31 -1.27 6.43 -1.33
N ASP A 32 -1.84 6.60 -2.51
CA ASP A 32 -1.47 7.69 -3.43
C ASP A 32 -1.71 9.08 -2.81
N ALA A 33 -2.83 9.26 -2.11
CA ALA A 33 -3.14 10.52 -1.41
C ALA A 33 -2.17 10.77 -0.26
N LEU A 34 -1.84 9.76 0.54
CA LEU A 34 -0.84 9.86 1.61
C LEU A 34 0.57 10.14 1.08
N ALA A 35 0.97 9.49 -0.02
CA ALA A 35 2.27 9.72 -0.65
C ALA A 35 2.41 11.16 -1.15
N LYS A 36 1.36 11.71 -1.77
CA LYS A 36 1.31 13.11 -2.21
C LYS A 36 1.35 14.07 -1.02
N LEU A 37 0.58 13.79 0.02
CA LEU A 37 0.59 14.59 1.24
C LEU A 37 1.99 14.60 1.86
N GLY A 38 2.62 13.44 2.03
CA GLY A 38 3.99 13.30 2.52
C GLY A 38 5.01 14.05 1.67
N ALA A 39 4.89 14.01 0.35
CA ALA A 39 5.78 14.75 -0.56
C ALA A 39 5.59 16.27 -0.49
N SER A 40 4.39 16.75 -0.10
CA SER A 40 4.09 18.17 0.07
C SER A 40 4.53 18.74 1.42
N ILE A 41 4.80 17.88 2.40
CA ILE A 41 5.26 18.27 3.73
C ILE A 41 6.78 18.46 3.68
N SER A 42 7.26 19.67 3.97
CA SER A 42 8.70 19.99 4.01
C SER A 42 9.42 19.28 5.16
N ASP A 43 8.70 19.03 6.24
CA ASP A 43 9.24 18.50 7.48
C ASP A 43 9.00 16.99 7.51
N GLY A 44 10.04 16.23 7.14
CA GLY A 44 10.00 14.77 6.94
C GLY A 44 9.65 13.91 8.17
N ASN A 45 9.09 14.50 9.23
CA ASN A 45 8.77 13.84 10.50
C ASN A 45 7.35 14.18 11.01
N THR A 46 6.40 14.35 10.09
CA THR A 46 5.01 14.60 10.47
C THR A 46 4.29 13.29 10.77
N ARG A 47 3.82 13.13 12.01
CA ARG A 47 2.99 12.01 12.45
C ARG A 47 1.58 12.50 12.73
N PHE A 48 0.60 11.92 12.04
CA PHE A 48 -0.80 12.23 12.26
C PHE A 48 -1.39 11.30 13.34
N VAL A 49 -2.07 11.88 14.34
CA VAL A 49 -2.79 11.11 15.38
C VAL A 49 -4.16 10.65 14.88
N THR A 50 -4.75 11.39 13.95
CA THR A 50 -6.01 11.09 13.27
C THR A 50 -5.79 11.10 11.76
N PRO A 51 -6.63 10.42 10.94
CA PRO A 51 -6.47 10.44 9.50
C PRO A 51 -6.49 11.89 8.95
N PRO A 52 -5.56 12.27 8.06
CA PRO A 52 -5.59 13.56 7.38
C PRO A 52 -6.92 13.77 6.63
N PRO A 53 -7.45 15.01 6.56
CA PRO A 53 -8.71 15.30 5.88
C PRO A 53 -8.77 14.79 4.44
N GLU A 54 -7.63 14.79 3.74
CA GLU A 54 -7.48 14.38 2.35
C GLU A 54 -7.78 12.89 2.14
N VAL A 55 -7.60 12.06 3.18
CA VAL A 55 -7.82 10.61 3.11
C VAL A 55 -9.13 10.16 3.75
N ILE A 56 -9.80 11.01 4.54
CA ILE A 56 -11.06 10.66 5.21
C ILE A 56 -12.13 10.18 4.21
N PRO A 57 -12.38 10.85 3.07
CA PRO A 57 -13.38 10.38 2.11
C PRO A 57 -13.00 9.03 1.48
N LEU A 58 -11.71 8.82 1.24
CA LEU A 58 -11.20 7.57 0.66
C LEU A 58 -11.35 6.41 1.65
N LEU A 59 -11.02 6.65 2.93
CA LEU A 59 -11.22 5.66 4.01
C LEU A 59 -12.70 5.34 4.23
N GLN A 60 -13.60 6.32 4.15
CA GLN A 60 -15.05 6.06 4.21
C GLN A 60 -15.51 5.21 3.02
N PHE A 61 -15.01 5.49 1.82
CA PHE A 61 -15.30 4.71 0.63
C PHE A 61 -14.79 3.27 0.73
N GLU A 62 -13.59 3.08 1.31
CA GLU A 62 -13.03 1.76 1.64
C GLU A 62 -13.82 1.04 2.74
N PHE A 63 -14.29 1.76 3.75
CA PHE A 63 -15.10 1.18 4.81
C PHE A 63 -16.46 0.69 4.29
N LEU A 64 -17.06 1.44 3.37
CA LEU A 64 -18.37 1.13 2.79
C LEU A 64 -18.32 0.03 1.70
N GLY A 65 -17.14 -0.52 1.39
CA GLY A 65 -17.04 -1.59 0.39
C GLY A 65 -17.30 -1.13 -1.05
N MET A 66 -17.27 0.17 -1.34
CA MET A 66 -17.77 0.73 -2.61
C MET A 66 -16.83 0.58 -3.80
N TYR A 67 -15.77 -0.19 -3.66
CA TYR A 67 -14.79 -0.47 -4.70
C TYR A 67 -15.24 -1.68 -5.53
N GLY A 68 -15.08 -1.57 -6.85
CA GLY A 68 -15.16 -2.73 -7.75
C GLY A 68 -13.99 -3.71 -7.53
N ASN A 69 -13.76 -4.60 -8.49
CA ASN A 69 -12.63 -5.53 -8.44
C ASN A 69 -11.30 -4.78 -8.26
N ARG A 70 -10.70 -4.91 -7.07
CA ARG A 70 -9.42 -4.25 -6.72
C ARG A 70 -8.21 -4.92 -7.32
N LEU A 71 -8.33 -6.21 -7.61
CA LEU A 71 -7.23 -7.03 -8.09
C LEU A 71 -7.11 -6.87 -9.59
N CYS A 72 -5.91 -6.56 -10.05
CA CYS A 72 -5.59 -6.70 -11.46
C CYS A 72 -5.82 -8.17 -11.84
N PRO A 73 -6.41 -8.48 -13.01
CA PRO A 73 -6.37 -9.83 -13.54
C PRO A 73 -4.93 -10.32 -13.48
N THR A 74 -4.70 -11.50 -12.92
CA THR A 74 -3.37 -12.12 -12.87
C THR A 74 -2.90 -12.37 -14.30
N ALA A 75 -2.36 -11.36 -14.95
CA ALA A 75 -1.59 -11.50 -16.16
C ALA A 75 -0.22 -12.05 -15.73
N CYS A 76 -0.12 -13.38 -15.70
CA CYS A 76 1.10 -14.18 -15.61
C CYS A 76 2.05 -13.82 -14.45
N GLY A 77 1.92 -14.55 -13.33
CA GLY A 77 2.92 -14.52 -12.26
C GLY A 77 2.31 -14.48 -10.86
N THR A 78 1.41 -15.42 -10.54
CA THR A 78 1.30 -15.83 -9.14
C THR A 78 2.63 -16.48 -8.77
N THR A 79 3.59 -15.70 -8.28
CA THR A 79 4.63 -16.28 -7.44
C THR A 79 3.93 -16.65 -6.15
N LEU A 80 3.29 -17.82 -6.16
CA LEU A 80 3.21 -18.60 -4.94
C LEU A 80 4.66 -18.80 -4.54
N VAL A 81 5.14 -17.99 -3.60
CA VAL A 81 6.21 -18.45 -2.72
C VAL A 81 5.58 -19.59 -1.93
N ASN A 82 5.58 -20.78 -2.53
CA ASN A 82 5.39 -22.01 -1.79
C ASN A 82 6.53 -22.04 -0.77
N LEU A 83 6.13 -22.09 0.50
CA LEU A 83 7.00 -22.22 1.66
C LEU A 83 7.96 -23.41 1.51
#